data_AF-A0A521ULK0-F1
#
_entry.id   AF-A0A521ULK0-F1
#
_cell.length_a   1.000
_cell.length_b   1.000
_cell.length_c   1.000
_cell.angle_alpha   90.00
_cell.angle_beta   90.00
_cell.angle_gamma   90.00
#
_symmetry.space_group_name_H-M   'P 1'
#
loop_
_entity.id
_entity.type
_entity.pdbx_description
1 polymer ?
#
loop_
_entity_poly.entity_id
_entity_poly.type
_entity_poly.pdbx_seq_one_letter_code
_entity_poly.pdbx_strand_id
1 'polypeptide(L)'
;MSHSEELLYSFPPPSDPMAIEWDGGQVGASNVITRTKSRTLVNDKTIDRVPGLRGELLDDAIEHILTRVGKEPVLFHDVVIHGVRVRAYTNSAHLIDFWRDNWYSIEEWERITGLSAPPRHRVTVFALTGVERQQEAAYYSRSTNTIVFFNTAYYGQLKSWVLGAVGRVLAEEFGIHSVHGASLQKGKHGILYIAPTGTGKSTSSYGLMSYPDTRFHSDDWVYLRYVYAARNGELVAPAVIERDGHVLARGFQCHGWLEEPQDLGAMVRGLTLEGGEISLPVTGLDISRPRQAYAYTSEKVFYLRTNLVENFPESLFEMAHSKLENVPQVHPRLLEKSAETLREIVAAAHAMEEPPARAFFSAMSDEEIATLAARMFAFDNSRAMLDIERILPPDRVFVNPMEPLRVSDVFLLKRNFADPVVLERLSLSKFIERLLIGMTPDGKREIAYNAYRAVDDAAERGFVNGLESQSANTGKSLYDLFERSRDMPDTLYEEFELFRVLYGSTTCFDLNTVIQRDPTVRDKKEAVARTMSIIVAAAEGRAQLDCYDLENYGQLRRIPG
;
A
#
# COMPACT_ATOMS: atom_id res chain seq x y z
N MET A 1 -9.72 38.45 14.06
CA MET A 1 -8.39 38.66 13.47
C MET A 1 -7.39 37.92 14.34
N SER A 2 -7.03 36.68 13.99
CA SER A 2 -6.18 35.85 14.85
C SER A 2 -5.16 35.09 14.01
N HIS A 3 -3.89 35.39 14.27
CA HIS A 3 -2.68 34.65 13.91
C HIS A 3 -2.58 34.30 12.43
N SER A 4 -1.85 35.13 11.67
CA SER A 4 -1.35 34.75 10.35
C SER A 4 -0.58 33.44 10.50
N GLU A 5 -1.14 32.32 10.04
CA GLU A 5 -0.36 31.13 9.75
C GLU A 5 0.77 31.58 8.83
N GLU A 6 2.01 31.49 9.31
CA GLU A 6 3.16 31.92 8.53
C GLU A 6 3.29 31.01 7.31
N LEU A 7 3.13 31.58 6.11
CA LEU A 7 3.24 30.85 4.85
C LEU A 7 4.67 30.32 4.68
N LEU A 8 4.85 29.01 4.87
CA LEU A 8 6.13 28.31 4.67
C LEU A 8 6.37 27.93 3.21
N TYR A 9 5.30 27.80 2.43
CA TYR A 9 5.31 27.42 1.02
C TYR A 9 4.07 27.99 0.32
N SER A 10 4.07 27.96 -1.01
CA SER A 10 2.93 28.33 -1.83
C SER A 10 2.86 27.48 -3.09
N PHE A 11 1.65 27.29 -3.61
CA PHE A 11 1.46 26.62 -4.90
C PHE A 11 1.34 27.68 -6.00
N PRO A 12 1.95 27.46 -7.19
CA PRO A 12 1.66 28.28 -8.35
C PRO A 12 0.14 28.37 -8.57
N PRO A 13 -0.41 29.58 -8.81
CA PRO A 13 -1.84 29.72 -9.07
C PRO A 13 -2.20 29.06 -10.40
N PRO A 14 -3.43 28.54 -10.55
CA PRO A 14 -3.89 28.02 -11.82
C PRO A 14 -4.02 29.15 -12.85
N SER A 15 -3.87 28.83 -14.13
CA SER A 15 -4.13 29.76 -15.24
C SER A 15 -5.61 30.11 -15.40
N ASP A 16 -6.50 29.20 -14.96
CA ASP A 16 -7.95 29.36 -14.92
C ASP A 16 -8.44 28.97 -13.51
N PRO A 17 -9.23 29.81 -12.80
CA PRO A 17 -9.84 29.44 -11.52
C PRO A 17 -10.64 28.13 -11.56
N MET A 18 -11.14 27.73 -12.73
CA MET A 18 -11.85 26.48 -12.97
C MET A 18 -10.96 25.33 -13.46
N ALA A 19 -9.63 25.48 -13.42
CA ALA A 19 -8.68 24.39 -13.67
C ALA A 19 -8.70 23.36 -12.53
N ILE A 20 -8.78 22.08 -12.87
CA ILE A 20 -8.74 20.95 -11.92
C ILE A 20 -7.30 20.48 -11.70
N GLU A 21 -6.47 20.63 -12.74
CA GLU A 21 -5.04 20.38 -12.75
C GLU A 21 -4.32 21.46 -13.56
N TRP A 22 -3.07 21.78 -13.21
CA TRP A 22 -2.25 22.76 -13.93
C TRP A 22 -0.75 22.53 -13.66
N ASP A 23 0.09 23.20 -14.45
CA ASP A 23 1.54 23.12 -14.31
C ASP A 23 2.04 23.72 -12.98
N GLY A 24 2.88 22.96 -12.27
CA GLY A 24 3.49 23.31 -10.99
C GLY A 24 4.87 23.94 -11.09
N GLY A 25 5.27 24.35 -12.30
CA GLY A 25 6.58 24.94 -12.58
C GLY A 25 7.71 23.93 -12.69
N GLN A 26 8.92 24.45 -12.91
CA GLN A 26 10.11 23.66 -13.20
C GLN A 26 10.63 22.95 -11.94
N VAL A 27 10.25 21.68 -11.78
CA VAL A 27 10.83 20.69 -10.85
C VAL A 27 10.44 19.29 -11.30
N GLY A 28 11.31 18.31 -11.08
CA GLY A 28 11.08 16.96 -11.58
C GLY A 28 11.20 16.87 -13.10
N ALA A 29 10.84 15.71 -13.64
CA ALA A 29 10.52 15.56 -15.06
C ALA A 29 9.24 16.33 -15.44
N SER A 30 8.31 16.42 -14.49
CA SER A 30 7.10 17.24 -14.53
C SER A 30 6.63 17.50 -13.11
N ASN A 31 5.83 18.53 -12.90
CA ASN A 31 5.13 18.77 -11.64
C ASN A 31 3.72 19.24 -11.94
N VAL A 32 2.70 18.47 -11.53
CA VAL A 32 1.30 18.85 -11.71
C VAL A 32 0.72 19.26 -10.38
N ILE A 33 0.10 20.43 -10.32
CA ILE A 33 -0.70 20.85 -9.17
C ILE A 33 -2.14 20.48 -9.45
N THR A 34 -2.74 19.82 -8.48
CA THR A 34 -4.16 19.47 -8.46
C THR A 34 -4.92 20.48 -7.60
N ARG A 35 -6.17 20.78 -7.98
CA ARG A 35 -7.06 21.65 -7.19
C ARG A 35 -7.21 21.08 -5.78
N THR A 36 -7.66 19.83 -5.72
CA THR A 36 -7.79 19.09 -4.49
C THR A 36 -6.57 18.20 -4.33
N LYS A 37 -5.73 18.56 -3.35
CA LYS A 37 -4.42 17.93 -3.09
C LYS A 37 -4.52 16.72 -2.16
N SER A 38 -5.72 16.17 -2.03
CA SER A 38 -6.09 15.08 -1.14
C SER A 38 -7.35 14.41 -1.67
N ARG A 39 -8.04 13.62 -0.86
CA ARG A 39 -9.26 12.94 -1.30
C ARG A 39 -10.42 13.93 -1.43
N THR A 40 -11.30 13.66 -2.38
CA THR A 40 -12.55 14.39 -2.55
C THR A 40 -13.38 14.35 -1.27
N LEU A 41 -13.98 15.49 -0.92
CA LEU A 41 -14.89 15.60 0.22
C LEU A 41 -16.13 14.72 0.03
N VAL A 42 -16.62 14.65 -1.22
CA VAL A 42 -17.72 13.77 -1.60
C VAL A 42 -17.14 12.47 -2.13
N ASN A 43 -17.45 11.38 -1.43
CA ASN A 43 -17.13 10.04 -1.89
C ASN A 43 -18.16 9.03 -1.40
N ASP A 44 -18.54 8.08 -2.26
CA ASP A 44 -19.50 7.02 -1.94
C ASP A 44 -19.11 5.69 -2.61
N LYS A 45 -18.82 4.68 -1.79
CA LYS A 45 -18.45 3.32 -2.23
C LYS A 45 -19.63 2.35 -2.21
N THR A 46 -20.83 2.87 -2.00
CA THR A 46 -22.08 2.11 -1.78
C THR A 46 -23.19 2.51 -2.72
N ILE A 47 -22.86 3.10 -3.88
CA ILE A 47 -23.85 3.59 -4.85
C ILE A 47 -24.83 2.50 -5.30
N ASP A 48 -24.46 1.23 -5.18
CA ASP A 48 -25.34 0.08 -5.45
C ASP A 48 -26.56 -0.01 -4.51
N ARG A 49 -26.52 0.64 -3.33
CA ARG A 49 -27.66 0.68 -2.39
C ARG A 49 -28.75 1.64 -2.82
N VAL A 50 -28.44 2.58 -3.70
CA VAL A 50 -29.40 3.56 -4.22
C VAL A 50 -29.82 3.09 -5.61
N PRO A 51 -31.06 2.58 -5.78
CA PRO A 51 -31.52 2.11 -7.08
C PRO A 51 -31.38 3.20 -8.15
N GLY A 52 -30.75 2.87 -9.29
CA GLY A 52 -30.59 3.78 -10.42
C GLY A 52 -29.35 4.68 -10.38
N LEU A 53 -28.80 4.99 -9.20
CA LEU A 53 -27.70 5.96 -9.05
C LEU A 53 -26.47 5.62 -9.89
N ARG A 54 -26.06 4.35 -9.92
CA ARG A 54 -24.96 3.91 -10.79
C ARG A 54 -25.22 4.24 -12.27
N GLY A 55 -26.45 4.01 -12.74
CA GLY A 55 -26.82 4.30 -14.12
C GLY A 55 -26.71 5.79 -14.43
N GLU A 56 -27.26 6.63 -13.57
CA GLU A 56 -27.20 8.10 -13.69
C GLU A 56 -25.75 8.62 -13.74
N LEU A 57 -24.89 8.13 -12.84
CA LEU A 57 -23.47 8.52 -12.82
C LEU A 57 -22.75 8.08 -14.11
N LEU A 58 -23.08 6.92 -14.66
CA LEU A 58 -22.50 6.47 -15.93
C LEU A 58 -23.05 7.23 -17.12
N ASP A 59 -24.33 7.59 -17.12
CA ASP A 59 -24.94 8.40 -18.16
C ASP A 59 -24.25 9.76 -18.23
N ASP A 60 -24.02 10.42 -17.09
CA ASP A 60 -23.28 11.69 -17.04
C ASP A 60 -21.83 11.54 -17.53
N ALA A 61 -21.13 10.46 -17.15
CA ALA A 61 -19.77 10.19 -17.62
C ALA A 61 -19.72 9.94 -19.13
N ILE A 62 -20.65 9.14 -19.66
CA ILE A 62 -20.73 8.79 -21.08
C ILE A 62 -21.16 10.01 -21.90
N GLU A 63 -22.17 10.76 -21.47
CA GLU A 63 -22.60 12.01 -22.11
C GLU A 63 -21.43 13.00 -22.19
N HIS A 64 -20.69 13.17 -21.10
CA HIS A 64 -19.49 14.02 -21.10
C HIS A 64 -18.45 13.54 -22.11
N ILE A 65 -18.15 12.25 -22.16
CA ILE A 65 -17.22 11.70 -23.16
C ILE A 65 -17.73 12.01 -24.58
N LEU A 66 -18.99 11.65 -24.88
CA LEU A 66 -19.59 11.80 -26.21
C LEU A 66 -19.63 13.26 -26.69
N THR A 67 -19.91 14.21 -25.81
CA THR A 67 -19.96 15.65 -26.15
C THR A 67 -18.59 16.24 -26.48
N ARG A 68 -17.51 15.61 -25.98
CA ARG A 68 -16.11 15.97 -26.18
C ARG A 68 -15.41 15.20 -27.30
N VAL A 69 -15.92 14.03 -27.71
CA VAL A 69 -15.38 13.26 -28.84
C VAL A 69 -15.22 14.16 -30.07
N GLY A 70 -14.01 14.19 -30.62
CA GLY A 70 -13.66 14.99 -31.80
C GLY A 70 -13.35 16.47 -31.52
N LYS A 71 -13.56 16.95 -30.29
CA LYS A 71 -13.17 18.29 -29.84
C LYS A 71 -11.93 18.26 -28.94
N GLU A 72 -11.88 17.27 -28.03
CA GLU A 72 -10.80 17.06 -27.07
C GLU A 72 -10.48 15.56 -26.98
N PRO A 73 -9.22 15.17 -26.69
CA PRO A 73 -8.85 13.78 -26.55
C PRO A 73 -9.45 13.19 -25.26
N VAL A 74 -10.32 12.20 -25.39
CA VAL A 74 -10.63 11.25 -24.32
C VAL A 74 -9.78 10.01 -24.56
N LEU A 75 -8.94 9.69 -23.59
CA LEU A 75 -7.99 8.60 -23.64
C LEU A 75 -8.57 7.39 -22.91
N PHE A 76 -8.27 6.20 -23.42
CA PHE A 76 -8.49 4.96 -22.70
C PHE A 76 -7.21 4.12 -22.70
N HIS A 77 -6.98 3.39 -21.62
CA HIS A 77 -5.81 2.52 -21.49
C HIS A 77 -6.15 1.32 -20.61
N ASP A 78 -5.70 0.15 -21.06
CA ASP A 78 -5.82 -1.09 -20.31
C ASP A 78 -4.47 -1.45 -19.69
N VAL A 79 -4.54 -1.99 -18.49
CA VAL A 79 -3.40 -2.41 -17.67
C VAL A 79 -3.71 -3.72 -16.99
N VAL A 80 -2.68 -4.37 -16.45
CA VAL A 80 -2.80 -5.57 -15.64
C VAL A 80 -2.25 -5.31 -14.25
N ILE A 81 -3.06 -5.63 -13.24
CA ILE A 81 -2.67 -5.61 -11.82
C ILE A 81 -2.89 -7.03 -11.28
N HIS A 82 -1.80 -7.74 -11.02
CA HIS A 82 -1.80 -9.12 -10.51
C HIS A 82 -2.79 -10.06 -11.25
N GLY A 83 -2.71 -10.08 -12.59
CA GLY A 83 -3.58 -10.90 -13.43
C GLY A 83 -5.01 -10.37 -13.61
N VAL A 84 -5.37 -9.22 -13.03
CA VAL A 84 -6.66 -8.55 -13.25
C VAL A 84 -6.48 -7.43 -14.27
N ARG A 85 -7.22 -7.51 -15.39
CA ARG A 85 -7.25 -6.43 -16.39
C ARG A 85 -8.17 -5.30 -15.92
N VAL A 86 -7.65 -4.08 -15.90
CA VAL A 86 -8.37 -2.86 -15.54
C VAL A 86 -8.40 -1.93 -16.75
N ARG A 87 -9.53 -1.25 -16.99
CA ARG A 87 -9.68 -0.22 -18.02
C ARG A 87 -9.93 1.15 -17.40
N ALA A 88 -9.15 2.16 -17.80
CA ALA A 88 -9.45 3.56 -17.49
C ALA A 88 -9.91 4.34 -18.73
N TYR A 89 -10.79 5.31 -18.49
CA TYR A 89 -11.20 6.38 -19.39
C TYR A 89 -10.92 7.71 -18.70
N THR A 90 -10.20 8.62 -19.36
CA THR A 90 -9.89 9.94 -18.80
C THR A 90 -9.64 10.99 -19.88
N ASN A 91 -9.93 12.25 -19.57
CA ASN A 91 -9.53 13.43 -20.35
C ASN A 91 -8.42 14.24 -19.63
N SER A 92 -7.90 13.75 -18.50
CA SER A 92 -6.76 14.33 -17.80
C SER A 92 -5.45 13.82 -18.38
N ALA A 93 -4.58 14.73 -18.79
CA ALA A 93 -3.25 14.39 -19.27
C ALA A 93 -2.35 13.94 -18.11
N HIS A 94 -2.55 14.49 -16.92
CA HIS A 94 -1.85 14.10 -15.70
C HIS A 94 -2.17 12.67 -15.28
N LEU A 95 -3.45 12.34 -15.14
CA LEU A 95 -3.88 11.03 -14.63
C LEU A 95 -3.45 9.89 -15.54
N ILE A 96 -3.57 10.05 -16.87
CA ILE A 96 -3.16 9.00 -17.82
C ILE A 96 -1.64 8.82 -17.85
N ASP A 97 -0.88 9.89 -17.61
CA ASP A 97 0.57 9.85 -17.62
C ASP A 97 1.10 9.11 -16.39
N PHE A 98 0.55 9.38 -15.21
CA PHE A 98 0.87 8.63 -13.99
C PHE A 98 0.38 7.17 -14.06
N TRP A 99 -0.80 6.93 -14.64
CA TRP A 99 -1.36 5.59 -14.84
C TRP A 99 -0.43 4.66 -15.63
N ARG A 100 0.16 5.18 -16.72
CA ARG A 100 1.06 4.41 -17.61
C ARG A 100 2.40 4.08 -16.95
N ASP A 101 2.88 4.95 -16.07
CA ASP A 101 4.09 4.65 -15.30
C ASP A 101 3.79 3.66 -14.18
N ASN A 102 2.69 3.86 -13.46
CA ASN A 102 2.40 3.12 -12.24
C ASN A 102 2.18 1.64 -12.50
N TRP A 103 1.55 1.26 -13.62
CA TRP A 103 1.10 -0.11 -13.85
C TRP A 103 1.56 -0.68 -15.19
N TYR A 104 1.51 -2.00 -15.30
CA TYR A 104 1.92 -2.73 -16.50
C TYR A 104 0.85 -2.63 -17.58
N SER A 105 1.25 -2.20 -18.78
CA SER A 105 0.45 -2.45 -19.99
C SER A 105 0.28 -3.95 -20.25
N ILE A 106 -0.63 -4.31 -21.14
CA ILE A 106 -0.88 -5.71 -21.52
C ILE A 106 0.41 -6.33 -22.10
N GLU A 107 1.09 -5.58 -22.97
CA GLU A 107 2.30 -6.02 -23.65
C GLU A 107 3.47 -6.16 -22.67
N GLU A 108 3.64 -5.23 -21.74
CA GLU A 108 4.67 -5.33 -20.70
C GLU A 108 4.42 -6.51 -19.77
N TRP A 109 3.17 -6.72 -19.36
CA TRP A 109 2.78 -7.84 -18.49
C TRP A 109 3.15 -9.19 -19.13
N GLU A 110 2.75 -9.41 -20.38
CA GLU A 110 3.04 -10.65 -21.09
C GLU A 110 4.55 -10.85 -21.30
N ARG A 111 5.27 -9.78 -21.67
CA ARG A 111 6.73 -9.83 -21.85
C ARG A 111 7.48 -10.18 -20.57
N ILE A 112 7.09 -9.60 -19.43
CA ILE A 112 7.81 -9.75 -18.15
C ILE A 112 7.43 -11.07 -17.46
N THR A 113 6.15 -11.41 -17.46
CA THR A 113 5.63 -12.56 -16.68
C THR A 113 5.51 -13.83 -17.50
N GLY A 114 5.42 -13.73 -18.83
CA GLY A 114 5.07 -14.84 -19.72
C GLY A 114 3.58 -15.24 -19.67
N LEU A 115 2.75 -14.54 -18.88
CA LEU A 115 1.32 -14.82 -18.72
C LEU A 115 0.50 -13.90 -19.63
N SER A 116 -0.42 -14.46 -20.40
CA SER A 116 -1.35 -13.66 -21.19
C SER A 116 -2.35 -12.93 -20.28
N ALA A 117 -2.56 -11.64 -20.55
CA ALA A 117 -3.57 -10.86 -19.84
C ALA A 117 -4.99 -11.38 -20.14
N PRO A 118 -5.94 -11.27 -19.19
CA PRO A 118 -7.33 -11.63 -19.46
C PRO A 118 -7.92 -10.86 -20.65
N PRO A 119 -8.77 -11.49 -21.48
CA PRO A 119 -9.32 -10.85 -22.68
C PRO A 119 -10.30 -9.72 -22.37
N ARG A 120 -10.91 -9.71 -21.18
CA ARG A 120 -11.87 -8.71 -20.74
C ARG A 120 -11.39 -8.04 -19.45
N HIS A 121 -11.61 -6.74 -19.34
CA HIS A 121 -11.40 -6.03 -18.08
C HIS A 121 -12.44 -6.46 -17.05
N ARG A 122 -12.03 -6.49 -15.78
CA ARG A 122 -12.89 -6.82 -14.63
C ARG A 122 -13.21 -5.62 -13.75
N VAL A 123 -12.47 -4.52 -13.95
CA VAL A 123 -12.63 -3.23 -13.27
C VAL A 123 -12.62 -2.15 -14.34
N THR A 124 -13.52 -1.18 -14.21
CA THR A 124 -13.66 -0.04 -15.12
C THR A 124 -13.56 1.25 -14.33
N VAL A 125 -12.76 2.21 -14.83
CA VAL A 125 -12.54 3.50 -14.20
C VAL A 125 -12.90 4.60 -15.18
N PHE A 126 -13.77 5.51 -14.76
CA PHE A 126 -14.02 6.79 -15.42
C PHE A 126 -13.41 7.87 -14.55
N ALA A 127 -12.38 8.57 -15.01
CA ALA A 127 -11.77 9.67 -14.28
C ALA A 127 -11.80 10.93 -15.13
N LEU A 128 -12.86 11.72 -14.96
CA LEU A 128 -13.22 12.79 -15.89
C LEU A 128 -13.18 14.15 -15.20
N THR A 129 -12.62 15.14 -15.89
CA THR A 129 -12.55 16.54 -15.47
C THR A 129 -13.48 17.39 -16.33
N GLY A 130 -14.05 18.46 -15.77
CA GLY A 130 -14.95 19.38 -16.47
C GLY A 130 -16.37 18.83 -16.74
N VAL A 131 -16.86 17.90 -15.92
CA VAL A 131 -18.22 17.36 -16.02
C VAL A 131 -19.21 18.33 -15.37
N GLU A 132 -19.99 19.06 -16.18
CA GLU A 132 -20.78 20.23 -15.74
C GLU A 132 -21.85 19.90 -14.67
N ARG A 133 -22.50 18.74 -14.78
CA ARG A 133 -23.59 18.32 -13.88
C ARG A 133 -23.12 17.68 -12.58
N GLN A 134 -21.81 17.55 -12.40
CA GLN A 134 -21.22 16.80 -11.30
C GLN A 134 -20.34 17.70 -10.46
N GLN A 135 -20.40 17.51 -9.14
CA GLN A 135 -19.43 18.11 -8.24
C GLN A 135 -18.12 17.31 -8.25
N GLU A 136 -17.10 17.84 -7.58
CA GLU A 136 -15.90 17.07 -7.31
C GLU A 136 -16.24 15.88 -6.40
N ALA A 137 -16.15 14.66 -6.92
CA ALA A 137 -16.59 13.45 -6.22
C ALA A 137 -15.92 12.16 -6.72
N ALA A 138 -16.01 11.12 -5.90
CA ALA A 138 -15.56 9.77 -6.22
C ALA A 138 -16.63 8.73 -5.86
N TYR A 139 -16.96 7.84 -6.79
CA TYR A 139 -18.01 6.84 -6.63
C TYR A 139 -17.51 5.45 -6.99
N TYR A 140 -17.99 4.43 -6.28
CA TYR A 140 -17.65 3.04 -6.57
C TYR A 140 -18.86 2.13 -6.47
N SER A 141 -19.09 1.35 -7.53
CA SER A 141 -20.03 0.23 -7.59
C SER A 141 -19.26 -1.07 -7.36
N ARG A 142 -19.55 -1.73 -6.25
CA ARG A 142 -19.06 -3.07 -5.93
C ARG A 142 -19.68 -4.12 -6.85
N SER A 143 -20.96 -3.97 -7.20
CA SER A 143 -21.69 -4.93 -8.04
C SER A 143 -21.06 -5.12 -9.42
N THR A 144 -20.40 -4.09 -9.95
CA THR A 144 -19.83 -4.09 -11.30
C THR A 144 -18.36 -3.69 -11.38
N ASN A 145 -17.69 -3.49 -10.24
CA ASN A 145 -16.32 -2.96 -10.17
C ASN A 145 -16.11 -1.68 -10.98
N THR A 146 -17.09 -0.78 -10.94
CA THR A 146 -17.01 0.48 -11.68
C THR A 146 -16.67 1.62 -10.74
N ILE A 147 -15.59 2.34 -11.04
CA ILE A 147 -15.14 3.52 -10.31
C ILE A 147 -15.39 4.75 -11.18
N VAL A 148 -15.94 5.81 -10.60
CA VAL A 148 -16.21 7.08 -11.28
C VAL A 148 -15.66 8.23 -10.45
N PHE A 149 -14.71 8.97 -11.00
CA PHE A 149 -14.21 10.24 -10.47
C PHE A 149 -14.73 11.37 -11.34
N PHE A 150 -15.34 12.36 -10.70
CA PHE A 150 -15.73 13.60 -11.33
C PHE A 150 -14.93 14.75 -10.76
N ASN A 151 -14.40 15.57 -11.66
CA ASN A 151 -13.82 16.88 -11.40
C ASN A 151 -12.66 16.89 -10.38
N THR A 152 -11.96 15.75 -10.22
CA THR A 152 -10.74 15.61 -9.43
C THR A 152 -9.63 15.00 -10.28
N ALA A 153 -8.40 15.43 -10.03
CA ALA A 153 -7.18 14.92 -10.66
C ALA A 153 -6.16 14.38 -9.65
N TYR A 154 -6.55 14.17 -8.39
CA TYR A 154 -5.65 13.63 -7.39
C TYR A 154 -5.37 12.14 -7.61
N TYR A 155 -4.17 11.83 -8.09
CA TYR A 155 -3.81 10.47 -8.51
C TYR A 155 -3.85 9.47 -7.35
N GLY A 156 -3.48 9.90 -6.13
CA GLY A 156 -3.49 9.02 -4.96
C GLY A 156 -4.86 8.41 -4.63
N GLN A 157 -5.97 9.12 -4.89
CA GLN A 157 -7.31 8.57 -4.70
C GLN A 157 -7.66 7.57 -5.82
N LEU A 158 -7.33 7.89 -7.07
CA LEU A 158 -7.49 6.98 -8.20
C LEU A 158 -6.74 5.66 -7.97
N LYS A 159 -5.44 5.74 -7.67
CA LYS A 159 -4.57 4.60 -7.37
C LYS A 159 -5.18 3.69 -6.30
N SER A 160 -5.48 4.27 -5.14
CA SER A 160 -5.93 3.49 -3.99
C SER A 160 -7.30 2.83 -4.19
N TRP A 161 -8.22 3.48 -4.90
CA TRP A 161 -9.53 2.89 -5.19
C TRP A 161 -9.46 1.74 -6.19
N VAL A 162 -8.57 1.86 -7.19
CA VAL A 162 -8.37 0.76 -8.15
C VAL A 162 -7.69 -0.43 -7.48
N LEU A 163 -6.66 -0.21 -6.67
CA LEU A 163 -6.04 -1.29 -5.88
C LEU A 163 -7.09 -1.96 -4.97
N GLY A 164 -7.98 -1.19 -4.35
CA GLY A 164 -9.10 -1.73 -3.58
C GLY A 164 -10.09 -2.57 -4.41
N ALA A 165 -10.47 -2.11 -5.60
CA ALA A 165 -11.39 -2.84 -6.48
C ALA A 165 -10.76 -4.12 -7.05
N VAL A 166 -9.47 -4.08 -7.41
CA VAL A 166 -8.71 -5.26 -7.81
C VAL A 166 -8.57 -6.23 -6.65
N GLY A 167 -8.20 -5.74 -5.46
CA GLY A 167 -8.08 -6.54 -4.25
C GLY A 167 -9.35 -7.33 -3.92
N ARG A 168 -10.53 -6.73 -4.15
CA ARG A 168 -11.81 -7.40 -4.00
C ARG A 168 -11.99 -8.56 -4.98
N VAL A 169 -11.73 -8.34 -6.28
CA VAL A 169 -11.78 -9.40 -7.31
C VAL A 169 -10.84 -10.54 -6.93
N LEU A 170 -9.64 -10.20 -6.48
CA LEU A 170 -8.61 -11.14 -6.04
C LEU A 170 -9.05 -11.97 -4.82
N ALA A 171 -9.63 -11.33 -3.81
CA ALA A 171 -10.11 -12.02 -2.60
C ALA A 171 -11.30 -12.94 -2.89
N GLU A 172 -12.34 -12.42 -3.55
CA GLU A 172 -13.59 -13.15 -3.78
C GLU A 172 -13.44 -14.31 -4.76
N GLU A 173 -12.56 -14.20 -5.76
CA GLU A 173 -12.44 -15.22 -6.82
C GLU A 173 -11.23 -16.13 -6.67
N PHE A 174 -10.15 -15.63 -6.06
CA PHE A 174 -8.87 -16.34 -6.03
C PHE A 174 -8.32 -16.54 -4.61
N GLY A 175 -8.92 -15.96 -3.57
CA GLY A 175 -8.43 -16.05 -2.19
C GLY A 175 -7.11 -15.30 -1.99
N ILE A 176 -6.84 -14.34 -2.88
CA ILE A 176 -5.60 -13.55 -2.87
C ILE A 176 -5.83 -12.31 -2.03
N HIS A 177 -5.06 -12.17 -0.96
CA HIS A 177 -5.24 -11.13 0.04
C HIS A 177 -4.50 -9.85 -0.35
N SER A 178 -5.26 -8.77 -0.43
CA SER A 178 -4.78 -7.44 -0.77
C SER A 178 -4.46 -6.63 0.50
N VAL A 179 -3.18 -6.48 0.81
CA VAL A 179 -2.72 -5.81 2.04
C VAL A 179 -2.15 -4.42 1.75
N HIS A 180 -2.65 -3.39 2.45
CA HIS A 180 -2.00 -2.08 2.49
C HIS A 180 -0.79 -2.14 3.42
N GLY A 181 0.35 -2.53 2.85
CA GLY A 181 1.57 -2.80 3.58
C GLY A 181 2.80 -2.73 2.70
N ALA A 182 3.96 -2.66 3.33
CA ALA A 182 5.26 -2.70 2.67
C ALA A 182 5.84 -4.11 2.81
N SER A 183 6.57 -4.60 1.80
CA SER A 183 7.28 -5.87 1.90
C SER A 183 8.70 -5.78 1.37
N LEU A 184 9.60 -6.52 2.02
CA LEU A 184 11.02 -6.60 1.71
C LEU A 184 11.54 -8.02 1.99
N GLN A 185 12.62 -8.38 1.32
CA GLN A 185 13.35 -9.61 1.60
C GLN A 185 14.62 -9.28 2.38
N LYS A 186 14.90 -9.99 3.49
CA LYS A 186 16.19 -10.01 4.18
C LYS A 186 16.73 -11.44 4.21
N GLY A 187 17.79 -11.71 3.46
CA GLY A 187 18.30 -13.06 3.24
C GLY A 187 17.22 -13.97 2.65
N LYS A 188 16.81 -15.01 3.38
CA LYS A 188 15.74 -15.93 2.99
C LYS A 188 14.35 -15.58 3.55
N HIS A 189 14.25 -14.46 4.28
CA HIS A 189 13.06 -14.09 5.04
C HIS A 189 12.31 -12.95 4.33
N GLY A 190 11.05 -13.16 4.00
CA GLY A 190 10.15 -12.08 3.57
C GLY A 190 9.48 -11.44 4.78
N ILE A 191 9.58 -10.11 4.83
CA ILE A 191 9.03 -9.27 5.88
C ILE A 191 7.85 -8.49 5.30
N LEU A 192 6.75 -8.42 6.05
CA LEU A 192 5.58 -7.60 5.73
C LEU A 192 5.33 -6.60 6.86
N TYR A 193 5.22 -5.32 6.52
CA TYR A 193 4.84 -4.24 7.44
C TYR A 193 3.41 -3.82 7.20
N ILE A 194 2.61 -3.77 8.27
CA ILE A 194 1.28 -3.15 8.27
C ILE A 194 1.29 -2.05 9.33
N ALA A 195 0.80 -0.86 8.98
CA ALA A 195 1.13 0.34 9.74
C ALA A 195 0.07 1.44 9.55
N PRO A 196 -0.43 2.04 10.64
CA PRO A 196 -1.15 3.31 10.57
C PRO A 196 -0.26 4.43 10.01
N THR A 197 -0.89 5.53 9.59
CA THR A 197 -0.14 6.68 9.07
C THR A 197 0.82 7.23 10.13
N GLY A 198 2.06 7.55 9.72
CA GLY A 198 3.05 8.21 10.58
C GLY A 198 3.81 7.30 11.55
N THR A 199 3.55 5.99 11.58
CA THR A 199 4.24 5.04 12.49
C THR A 199 5.58 4.52 11.97
N GLY A 200 5.99 4.90 10.75
CA GLY A 200 7.33 4.62 10.21
C GLY A 200 7.43 3.47 9.21
N LYS A 201 6.36 3.12 8.48
CA LYS A 201 6.36 2.09 7.41
C LYS A 201 7.46 2.33 6.38
N SER A 202 7.45 3.49 5.71
CA SER A 202 8.43 3.83 4.69
C SER A 202 9.83 3.93 5.30
N THR A 203 10.00 4.61 6.43
CA THR A 203 11.30 4.70 7.13
C THR A 203 11.89 3.32 7.44
N SER A 204 11.06 2.37 7.86
CA SER A 204 11.52 1.00 8.15
C SER A 204 11.87 0.24 6.88
N SER A 205 11.09 0.42 5.82
CA SER A 205 11.32 -0.24 4.53
C SER A 205 12.65 0.22 3.91
N TYR A 206 12.83 1.53 3.73
CA TYR A 206 14.07 2.07 3.16
C TYR A 206 15.25 1.95 4.12
N GLY A 207 15.03 2.04 5.43
CA GLY A 207 16.07 1.82 6.44
C GLY A 207 16.69 0.42 6.35
N LEU A 208 15.87 -0.61 6.10
CA LEU A 208 16.34 -1.98 5.93
C LEU A 208 17.19 -2.15 4.67
N MET A 209 17.01 -1.32 3.64
CA MET A 209 17.85 -1.35 2.42
C MET A 209 19.31 -0.95 2.67
N SER A 210 19.65 -0.38 3.84
CA SER A 210 21.06 -0.20 4.23
C SER A 210 21.75 -1.51 4.64
N TYR A 211 20.99 -2.59 4.90
CA TYR A 211 21.55 -3.89 5.28
C TYR A 211 21.91 -4.72 4.04
N PRO A 212 23.03 -5.47 4.09
CA PRO A 212 23.36 -6.42 3.02
C PRO A 212 22.28 -7.51 2.92
N ASP A 213 22.25 -8.17 1.76
CA ASP A 213 21.29 -9.23 1.44
C ASP A 213 19.82 -8.81 1.62
N THR A 214 19.52 -7.55 1.31
CA THR A 214 18.15 -7.01 1.36
C THR A 214 17.67 -6.63 -0.03
N ARG A 215 16.48 -7.10 -0.41
CA ARG A 215 15.80 -6.75 -1.67
C ARG A 215 14.48 -6.03 -1.39
N PHE A 216 14.24 -4.95 -2.11
CA PHE A 216 13.01 -4.16 -2.04
C PHE A 216 11.91 -4.80 -2.89
N HIS A 217 10.74 -5.03 -2.31
CA HIS A 217 9.59 -5.59 -3.01
C HIS A 217 8.47 -4.56 -3.21
N SER A 218 8.00 -3.90 -2.14
CA SER A 218 6.99 -2.85 -2.25
C SER A 218 6.93 -1.97 -0.99
N ASP A 219 6.53 -0.70 -1.13
CA ASP A 219 6.36 0.19 0.05
C ASP A 219 4.90 0.36 0.49
N ASP A 220 3.94 0.22 -0.43
CA ASP A 220 2.58 0.67 -0.17
C ASP A 220 1.54 -0.46 -0.18
N TRP A 221 1.60 -1.36 -1.16
CA TRP A 221 0.57 -2.38 -1.35
C TRP A 221 1.14 -3.72 -1.82
N VAL A 222 0.61 -4.83 -1.30
CA VAL A 222 1.06 -6.20 -1.57
C VAL A 222 -0.12 -7.12 -1.83
N TYR A 223 0.03 -8.07 -2.76
CA TYR A 223 -0.89 -9.20 -2.92
C TYR A 223 -0.28 -10.47 -2.34
N LEU A 224 -1.00 -11.15 -1.45
CA LEU A 224 -0.57 -12.37 -0.80
C LEU A 224 -1.35 -13.57 -1.33
N ARG A 225 -0.63 -14.60 -1.76
CA ARG A 225 -1.19 -15.93 -2.02
C ARG A 225 -0.88 -16.85 -0.85
N TYR A 226 -1.90 -17.53 -0.34
CA TYR A 226 -1.74 -18.59 0.67
C TYR A 226 -1.72 -19.94 -0.02
N VAL A 227 -0.61 -20.65 0.11
CA VAL A 227 -0.40 -21.92 -0.59
C VAL A 227 -0.36 -23.10 0.36
N TYR A 228 -0.88 -24.22 -0.16
CA TYR A 228 -0.86 -25.54 0.45
C TYR A 228 0.12 -26.41 -0.33
N ALA A 229 0.89 -27.23 0.38
CA ALA A 229 1.70 -28.24 -0.29
C ALA A 229 0.79 -29.32 -0.88
N ALA A 230 1.01 -29.69 -2.12
CA ALA A 230 0.43 -30.87 -2.74
C ALA A 230 1.37 -32.07 -2.58
N ARG A 231 0.81 -33.28 -2.55
CA ARG A 231 1.56 -34.54 -2.41
C ARG A 231 2.48 -34.82 -3.60
N ASN A 232 2.24 -34.17 -4.74
CA ASN A 232 3.09 -34.23 -5.93
C ASN A 232 4.28 -33.23 -5.88
N GLY A 233 4.40 -32.44 -4.81
CA GLY A 233 5.48 -31.47 -4.61
C GLY A 233 5.15 -30.04 -5.01
N GLU A 234 4.02 -29.79 -5.66
CA GLU A 234 3.60 -28.44 -6.05
C GLU A 234 3.06 -27.62 -4.86
N LEU A 235 3.05 -26.30 -5.00
CA LEU A 235 2.42 -25.36 -4.07
C LEU A 235 1.17 -24.79 -4.73
N VAL A 236 0.03 -24.89 -4.04
CA VAL A 236 -1.28 -24.59 -4.61
C VAL A 236 -1.98 -23.52 -3.80
N ALA A 237 -2.28 -22.39 -4.43
CA ALA A 237 -3.19 -21.38 -3.92
C ALA A 237 -4.63 -21.74 -4.35
N PRO A 238 -5.50 -22.21 -3.44
CA PRO A 238 -6.84 -22.65 -3.80
C PRO A 238 -7.72 -21.45 -4.18
N ALA A 239 -8.43 -21.54 -5.31
CA ALA A 239 -9.34 -20.51 -5.79
C ALA A 239 -10.80 -21.00 -5.83
N VAL A 240 -11.02 -22.28 -6.12
CA VAL A 240 -12.35 -22.89 -6.13
C VAL A 240 -12.26 -24.30 -5.58
N ILE A 241 -13.23 -24.67 -4.73
CA ILE A 241 -13.46 -26.04 -4.30
C ILE A 241 -14.83 -26.46 -4.82
N GLU A 242 -14.90 -27.59 -5.50
CA GLU A 242 -16.13 -28.05 -6.14
C GLU A 242 -16.30 -29.57 -6.08
N ARG A 243 -17.54 -30.02 -6.19
CA ARG A 243 -17.90 -31.44 -6.28
C ARG A 243 -19.03 -31.59 -7.29
N ASP A 244 -18.87 -32.49 -8.24
CA ASP A 244 -19.87 -32.78 -9.28
C ASP A 244 -20.41 -31.49 -9.96
N GLY A 245 -19.51 -30.54 -10.25
CA GLY A 245 -19.84 -29.25 -10.87
C GLY A 245 -20.47 -28.21 -9.93
N HIS A 246 -20.68 -28.52 -8.66
CA HIS A 246 -21.21 -27.59 -7.65
C HIS A 246 -20.06 -26.96 -6.86
N VAL A 247 -20.01 -25.62 -6.83
CA VAL A 247 -19.02 -24.88 -6.05
C VAL A 247 -19.37 -24.97 -4.57
N LEU A 248 -18.44 -25.52 -3.78
CA LEU A 248 -18.54 -25.65 -2.33
C LEU A 248 -17.91 -24.45 -1.61
N ALA A 249 -16.81 -23.93 -2.16
CA ALA A 249 -16.14 -22.72 -1.68
C ALA A 249 -15.44 -22.00 -2.83
N ARG A 250 -15.32 -20.67 -2.72
CA ARG A 250 -14.63 -19.83 -3.71
C ARG A 250 -13.80 -18.75 -3.04
N GLY A 251 -12.67 -18.44 -3.65
CA GLY A 251 -11.76 -17.41 -3.22
C GLY A 251 -11.34 -17.61 -1.77
N PHE A 252 -11.47 -16.56 -0.96
CA PHE A 252 -11.08 -16.58 0.46
C PHE A 252 -11.76 -17.70 1.27
N GLN A 253 -12.98 -18.11 0.89
CA GLN A 253 -13.75 -19.14 1.60
C GLN A 253 -13.10 -20.52 1.51
N CYS A 254 -12.21 -20.74 0.52
CA CYS A 254 -11.51 -22.01 0.38
C CYS A 254 -10.66 -22.36 1.60
N HIS A 255 -10.14 -21.35 2.32
CA HIS A 255 -9.27 -21.57 3.46
C HIS A 255 -10.00 -22.17 4.65
N GLY A 256 -11.12 -21.58 5.06
CA GLY A 256 -11.98 -22.14 6.10
C GLY A 256 -12.52 -23.52 5.73
N TRP A 257 -12.95 -23.71 4.48
CA TRP A 257 -13.45 -25.02 4.02
C TRP A 257 -12.39 -26.12 4.13
N LEU A 258 -11.13 -25.84 3.79
CA LEU A 258 -10.03 -26.82 3.86
C LEU A 258 -9.63 -27.20 5.30
N GLU A 259 -10.05 -26.43 6.31
CA GLU A 259 -9.79 -26.70 7.72
C GLU A 259 -10.84 -27.64 8.35
N GLU A 260 -12.00 -27.81 7.72
CA GLU A 260 -13.06 -28.71 8.16
C GLU A 260 -12.81 -30.18 7.72
N PRO A 261 -13.48 -31.18 8.33
CA PRO A 261 -13.39 -32.58 7.90
C PRO A 261 -13.71 -32.73 6.41
N GLN A 262 -12.73 -33.20 5.65
CA GLN A 262 -12.74 -33.05 4.19
C GLN A 262 -13.61 -34.08 3.48
N ASP A 263 -14.38 -33.60 2.51
CA ASP A 263 -15.07 -34.43 1.53
C ASP A 263 -14.05 -35.03 0.55
N LEU A 264 -13.91 -36.36 0.57
CA LEU A 264 -12.98 -37.11 -0.29
C LEU A 264 -13.31 -37.01 -1.79
N GLY A 265 -14.52 -36.57 -2.15
CA GLY A 265 -14.96 -36.40 -3.55
C GLY A 265 -14.75 -34.99 -4.12
N ALA A 266 -14.28 -34.04 -3.33
CA ALA A 266 -14.11 -32.66 -3.79
C ALA A 266 -12.80 -32.45 -4.57
N MET A 267 -12.86 -31.54 -5.54
CA MET A 267 -11.73 -31.07 -6.36
C MET A 267 -11.35 -29.64 -5.95
N VAL A 268 -10.05 -29.38 -5.90
CA VAL A 268 -9.49 -28.04 -5.78
C VAL A 268 -9.03 -27.58 -7.15
N ARG A 269 -9.43 -26.37 -7.54
CA ARG A 269 -8.84 -25.61 -8.64
C ARG A 269 -8.16 -24.37 -8.06
N GLY A 270 -6.95 -24.09 -8.52
CA GLY A 270 -6.12 -23.05 -7.94
C GLY A 270 -5.01 -22.61 -8.86
N LEU A 271 -4.06 -21.88 -8.29
CA LEU A 271 -2.90 -21.33 -8.97
C LEU A 271 -1.60 -21.87 -8.37
N THR A 272 -0.59 -22.10 -9.20
CA THR A 272 0.80 -22.25 -8.75
C THR A 272 1.38 -20.89 -8.34
N LEU A 273 2.62 -20.87 -7.82
CA LEU A 273 3.31 -19.60 -7.52
C LEU A 273 3.51 -18.75 -8.78
N GLU A 274 3.84 -19.40 -9.89
CA GLU A 274 4.08 -18.78 -11.19
C GLU A 274 2.78 -18.35 -11.89
N GLY A 275 1.61 -18.65 -11.29
CA GLY A 275 0.29 -18.30 -11.84
C GLY A 275 -0.27 -19.31 -12.85
N GLY A 276 0.32 -20.50 -12.97
CA GLY A 276 -0.27 -21.60 -13.74
C GLY A 276 -1.52 -22.15 -13.07
N GLU A 277 -2.53 -22.51 -13.86
CA GLU A 277 -3.72 -23.18 -13.32
C GLU A 277 -3.41 -24.63 -12.93
N ILE A 278 -3.91 -25.06 -11.78
CA ILE A 278 -3.77 -26.44 -11.31
C ILE A 278 -5.12 -26.95 -10.79
N SER A 279 -5.40 -28.23 -11.06
CA SER A 279 -6.54 -28.94 -10.50
C SER A 279 -6.15 -30.30 -9.95
N LEU A 280 -6.59 -30.60 -8.74
CA LEU A 280 -6.36 -31.90 -8.09
C LEU A 280 -7.50 -32.23 -7.11
N PRO A 281 -7.69 -33.51 -6.76
CA PRO A 281 -8.56 -33.88 -5.64
C PRO A 281 -8.08 -33.22 -4.35
N VAL A 282 -9.00 -32.86 -3.45
CA VAL A 282 -8.68 -32.30 -2.12
C VAL A 282 -7.71 -33.21 -1.35
N THR A 283 -7.84 -34.54 -1.50
CA THR A 283 -6.93 -35.53 -0.89
C THR A 283 -5.49 -35.46 -1.40
N GLY A 284 -5.26 -34.82 -2.55
CA GLY A 284 -3.94 -34.55 -3.10
C GLY A 284 -3.22 -33.40 -2.42
N LEU A 285 -3.92 -32.56 -1.65
CA LEU A 285 -3.28 -31.59 -0.76
C LEU A 285 -2.76 -32.27 0.50
N ASP A 286 -1.63 -31.79 1.00
CA ASP A 286 -1.06 -32.14 2.28
C ASP A 286 -1.36 -31.03 3.30
N ILE A 287 -2.61 -31.04 3.77
CA ILE A 287 -3.12 -30.10 4.79
C ILE A 287 -2.44 -30.26 6.16
N SER A 288 -1.68 -31.34 6.38
CA SER A 288 -0.93 -31.53 7.62
C SER A 288 0.30 -30.63 7.68
N ARG A 289 0.78 -30.15 6.53
CA ARG A 289 1.90 -29.21 6.47
C ARG A 289 1.39 -27.79 6.67
N PRO A 290 2.17 -26.94 7.38
CA PRO A 290 1.84 -25.54 7.52
C PRO A 290 1.68 -24.86 6.16
N ARG A 291 0.64 -24.03 6.08
CA ARG A 291 0.43 -23.12 4.96
C ARG A 291 1.56 -22.10 4.88
N GLN A 292 1.75 -21.54 3.71
CA GLN A 292 2.77 -20.52 3.46
C GLN A 292 2.16 -19.31 2.76
N ALA A 293 2.66 -18.12 3.09
CA ALA A 293 2.27 -16.87 2.45
C ALA A 293 3.35 -16.42 1.45
N TYR A 294 2.93 -16.04 0.25
CA TYR A 294 3.81 -15.49 -0.79
C TYR A 294 3.28 -14.14 -1.28
N ALA A 295 4.14 -13.12 -1.22
CA ALA A 295 3.88 -11.77 -1.67
C ALA A 295 4.26 -11.58 -3.15
N TYR A 296 3.49 -10.72 -3.81
CA TYR A 296 3.66 -10.27 -5.19
C TYR A 296 3.48 -8.75 -5.27
N THR A 297 4.26 -8.10 -6.12
CA THR A 297 4.22 -6.64 -6.25
C THR A 297 2.91 -6.20 -6.93
N SER A 298 2.42 -5.04 -6.52
CA SER A 298 1.17 -4.46 -7.02
C SER A 298 1.39 -3.39 -8.09
N GLU A 299 2.53 -2.70 -8.01
CA GLU A 299 2.89 -1.53 -8.81
C GLU A 299 4.17 -1.81 -9.60
N LYS A 300 4.33 -1.15 -10.75
CA LYS A 300 5.55 -1.09 -11.56
C LYS A 300 6.45 0.05 -11.07
N VAL A 301 5.92 1.27 -11.06
CA VAL A 301 6.57 2.48 -10.50
C VAL A 301 5.79 2.94 -9.29
N PHE A 302 6.47 3.32 -8.20
CA PHE A 302 5.83 3.60 -6.91
C PHE A 302 5.43 5.07 -6.76
N TYR A 303 4.18 5.31 -6.37
CA TYR A 303 3.67 6.65 -6.04
C TYR A 303 3.98 7.01 -4.58
N LEU A 304 5.14 7.62 -4.36
CA LEU A 304 5.75 7.85 -3.05
C LEU A 304 5.59 9.28 -2.55
N ARG A 305 5.68 9.47 -1.23
CA ARG A 305 5.85 10.81 -0.65
C ARG A 305 7.26 11.32 -0.91
N THR A 306 7.37 12.57 -1.35
CA THR A 306 8.66 13.20 -1.61
C THR A 306 9.41 13.56 -0.33
N ASN A 307 8.73 13.61 0.83
CA ASN A 307 9.38 13.83 2.12
C ASN A 307 10.31 12.68 2.57
N LEU A 308 10.36 11.59 1.81
CA LEU A 308 11.35 10.53 1.99
C LEU A 308 12.78 11.07 2.03
N VAL A 309 13.07 12.14 1.28
CA VAL A 309 14.40 12.78 1.22
C VAL A 309 14.90 13.28 2.58
N GLU A 310 14.01 13.52 3.55
CA GLU A 310 14.40 13.93 4.90
C GLU A 310 15.19 12.83 5.63
N ASN A 311 14.89 11.57 5.34
CA ASN A 311 15.52 10.42 5.99
C ASN A 311 16.47 9.66 5.05
N PHE A 312 16.26 9.78 3.73
CA PHE A 312 17.03 9.11 2.69
C PHE A 312 17.43 10.13 1.60
N PRO A 313 18.37 11.04 1.89
CA PRO A 313 18.79 12.08 0.94
C PRO A 313 19.28 11.54 -0.41
N GLU A 314 19.75 10.30 -0.48
CA GLU A 314 20.12 9.59 -1.69
C GLU A 314 18.98 9.52 -2.73
N SER A 315 17.72 9.56 -2.27
CA SER A 315 16.56 9.57 -3.16
C SER A 315 16.33 10.91 -3.87
N LEU A 316 16.99 12.00 -3.42
CA LEU A 316 16.75 13.34 -3.95
C LEU A 316 17.04 13.45 -5.45
N PHE A 317 18.11 12.81 -5.94
CA PHE A 317 18.45 12.82 -7.35
C PHE A 317 17.34 12.22 -8.20
N GLU A 318 16.92 11.00 -7.89
CA GLU A 318 15.86 10.31 -8.65
C GLU A 318 14.51 11.02 -8.51
N MET A 319 14.18 11.57 -7.34
CA MET A 319 12.97 12.39 -7.17
C MET A 319 13.00 13.66 -8.04
N ALA A 320 14.15 14.32 -8.14
CA ALA A 320 14.32 15.50 -8.99
C ALA A 320 14.23 15.19 -10.51
N HIS A 321 14.25 13.90 -10.88
CA HIS A 321 14.07 13.41 -12.25
C HIS A 321 12.78 12.60 -12.43
N SER A 322 11.94 12.54 -11.40
CA SER A 322 10.65 11.84 -11.41
C SER A 322 9.51 12.76 -11.81
N LYS A 323 8.37 12.19 -12.20
CA LYS A 323 7.13 12.96 -12.34
C LYS A 323 6.57 13.26 -10.95
N LEU A 324 6.22 14.52 -10.70
CA LEU A 324 5.84 15.04 -9.39
C LEU A 324 4.38 15.50 -9.39
N GLU A 325 3.75 15.39 -8.23
CA GLU A 325 2.41 15.91 -7.99
C GLU A 325 2.41 16.75 -6.71
N ASN A 326 1.85 17.95 -6.82
CA ASN A 326 1.66 18.89 -5.72
C ASN A 326 2.96 19.30 -4.99
N VAL A 327 4.10 19.39 -5.70
CA VAL A 327 5.34 19.93 -5.11
C VAL A 327 5.31 21.47 -5.14
N PRO A 328 5.32 22.17 -3.98
CA PRO A 328 5.14 23.62 -3.94
C PRO A 328 6.43 24.39 -4.24
N GLN A 329 6.32 25.72 -4.28
CA GLN A 329 7.43 26.64 -4.09
C GLN A 329 7.64 26.90 -2.59
N VAL A 330 8.88 27.09 -2.16
CA VAL A 330 9.21 27.29 -0.74
C VAL A 330 9.52 28.75 -0.43
N HIS A 331 9.13 29.19 0.75
CA HIS A 331 9.49 30.51 1.27
C HIS A 331 10.84 30.42 2.03
N PRO A 332 11.69 31.46 2.01
CA PRO A 332 12.99 31.45 2.73
C PRO A 332 12.90 31.03 4.21
N ARG A 333 11.79 31.36 4.88
CA ARG A 333 11.52 30.95 6.26
C ARG A 333 11.51 29.43 6.47
N LEU A 334 11.07 28.65 5.48
CA LEU A 334 11.14 27.19 5.58
C LEU A 334 12.60 26.72 5.55
N LEU A 335 13.44 27.35 4.73
CA LEU A 335 14.87 27.04 4.66
C LEU A 335 15.56 27.32 6.01
N GLU A 336 15.21 28.44 6.64
CA GLU A 336 15.69 28.79 7.98
C GLU A 336 15.23 27.76 9.03
N LYS A 337 13.93 27.41 9.02
CA LYS A 337 13.34 26.44 9.97
C LYS A 337 13.93 25.05 9.83
N SER A 338 14.29 24.64 8.62
CA SER A 338 14.81 23.31 8.29
C SER A 338 16.33 23.29 8.03
N ALA A 339 17.07 24.32 8.48
CA ALA A 339 18.48 24.52 8.13
C ALA A 339 19.41 23.37 8.56
N GLU A 340 19.10 22.66 9.65
CA GLU A 340 19.88 21.48 10.07
C GLU A 340 19.68 20.31 9.10
N THR A 341 18.43 19.92 8.87
CA THR A 341 18.06 18.86 7.91
C THR A 341 18.58 19.16 6.51
N LEU A 342 18.46 20.42 6.05
CA LEU A 342 18.95 20.82 4.73
C LEU A 342 20.47 20.72 4.61
N ARG A 343 21.24 21.09 5.65
CA ARG A 343 22.69 20.91 5.65
C ARG A 343 23.09 19.43 5.54
N GLU A 344 22.36 18.53 6.20
CA GLU A 344 22.59 17.09 6.08
C GLU A 344 22.29 16.58 4.67
N ILE A 345 21.17 17.02 4.08
CA ILE A 345 20.81 16.65 2.70
C ILE A 345 21.82 17.18 1.69
N VAL A 346 22.27 18.44 1.82
CA VAL A 346 23.29 19.03 0.94
C VAL A 346 24.61 18.27 1.06
N ALA A 347 25.04 17.94 2.28
CA ALA A 347 26.25 17.14 2.49
C ALA A 347 26.14 15.75 1.86
N ALA A 348 24.98 15.10 1.98
CA ALA A 348 24.72 13.80 1.38
C ALA A 348 24.68 13.87 -0.16
N ALA A 349 24.11 14.94 -0.74
CA ALA A 349 24.08 15.17 -2.17
C ALA A 349 25.49 15.29 -2.77
N HIS A 350 26.39 16.03 -2.11
CA HIS A 350 27.78 16.14 -2.50
C HIS A 350 28.59 14.84 -2.30
N ALA A 351 28.15 13.98 -1.39
CA ALA A 351 28.79 12.68 -1.13
C ALA A 351 28.35 11.58 -2.11
N MET A 352 27.40 11.83 -3.02
CA MET A 352 26.96 10.82 -3.99
C MET A 352 28.05 10.54 -5.02
N GLU A 353 28.43 9.27 -5.16
CA GLU A 353 29.50 8.84 -6.07
C GLU A 353 29.01 8.54 -7.49
N GLU A 354 27.71 8.24 -7.65
CA GLU A 354 27.11 7.89 -8.93
C GLU A 354 27.29 9.01 -9.97
N PRO A 355 27.88 8.75 -11.16
CA PRO A 355 28.27 9.81 -12.09
C PRO A 355 27.16 10.79 -12.48
N PRO A 356 25.91 10.34 -12.78
CA PRO A 356 24.81 11.27 -13.09
C PRO A 356 24.44 12.19 -11.92
N ALA A 357 24.30 11.62 -10.72
CA ALA A 357 23.95 12.38 -9.52
C ALA A 357 25.06 13.36 -9.13
N ARG A 358 26.31 12.91 -9.16
CA ARG A 358 27.47 13.75 -8.89
C ARG A 358 27.55 14.93 -9.86
N ALA A 359 27.37 14.69 -11.16
CA ALA A 359 27.40 15.75 -12.17
C ALA A 359 26.26 16.77 -11.97
N PHE A 360 25.06 16.28 -11.64
CA PHE A 360 23.89 17.11 -11.37
C PHE A 360 24.11 18.04 -10.17
N PHE A 361 24.51 17.51 -9.02
CA PHE A 361 24.70 18.33 -7.82
C PHE A 361 25.96 19.21 -7.87
N SER A 362 27.02 18.79 -8.57
CA SER A 362 28.21 19.64 -8.76
C SER A 362 27.93 20.88 -9.62
N ALA A 363 26.86 20.87 -10.42
CA ALA A 363 26.43 22.01 -11.22
C ALA A 363 25.51 22.99 -10.45
N MET A 364 25.16 22.66 -9.20
CA MET A 364 24.28 23.45 -8.34
C MET A 364 25.06 24.04 -7.16
N SER A 365 24.63 25.20 -6.68
CA SER A 365 25.03 25.75 -5.40
C SER A 365 24.32 25.04 -4.24
N ASP A 366 24.89 25.13 -3.03
CA ASP A 366 24.28 24.59 -1.81
C ASP A 366 22.87 25.16 -1.56
N GLU A 367 22.63 26.43 -1.92
CA GLU A 367 21.32 27.08 -1.81
C GLU A 367 20.30 26.48 -2.79
N GLU A 368 20.71 26.17 -4.02
CA GLU A 368 19.85 25.51 -5.01
C GLU A 368 19.51 24.09 -4.59
N ILE A 369 20.47 23.33 -4.07
CA ILE A 369 20.23 21.97 -3.54
C ILE A 369 19.29 22.03 -2.33
N ALA A 370 19.54 22.95 -1.39
CA ALA A 370 18.70 23.13 -0.22
C ALA A 370 17.27 23.54 -0.61
N THR A 371 17.11 24.42 -1.59
CA THR A 371 15.79 24.84 -2.09
C THR A 371 15.06 23.68 -2.78
N LEU A 372 15.75 22.91 -3.62
CA LEU A 372 15.20 21.71 -4.26
C LEU A 372 14.73 20.69 -3.21
N ALA A 373 15.58 20.39 -2.24
CA ALA A 373 15.24 19.47 -1.15
C ALA A 373 14.06 19.98 -0.32
N ALA A 374 14.05 21.26 0.05
CA ALA A 374 12.95 21.86 0.82
C ALA A 374 11.61 21.71 0.10
N ARG A 375 11.57 21.89 -1.23
CA ARG A 375 10.34 21.70 -2.01
C ARG A 375 9.77 20.28 -1.88
N MET A 376 10.64 19.26 -1.77
CA MET A 376 10.23 17.86 -1.64
C MET A 376 9.51 17.56 -0.33
N PHE A 377 9.83 18.24 0.77
CA PHE A 377 9.19 17.99 2.07
C PHE A 377 8.34 19.16 2.59
N ALA A 378 8.21 20.26 1.84
CA ALA A 378 7.43 21.43 2.25
C ALA A 378 5.95 21.13 2.46
N PHE A 379 5.39 20.21 1.68
CA PHE A 379 4.00 19.77 1.78
C PHE A 379 3.94 18.26 1.94
N ASP A 380 3.32 17.79 3.03
CA ASP A 380 3.32 16.38 3.45
C ASP A 380 2.68 15.41 2.44
N ASN A 381 1.88 15.94 1.51
CA ASN A 381 1.20 15.16 0.49
C ASN A 381 1.73 15.44 -0.93
N SER A 382 2.92 16.04 -1.06
CA SER A 382 3.70 16.04 -2.29
C SER A 382 4.11 14.61 -2.65
N ARG A 383 4.08 14.28 -3.95
CA ARG A 383 4.27 12.91 -4.44
C ARG A 383 5.20 12.84 -5.63
N ALA A 384 5.86 11.70 -5.77
CA ALA A 384 6.70 11.35 -6.91
C ALA A 384 6.33 9.97 -7.45
N MET A 385 6.32 9.82 -8.77
CA MET A 385 6.39 8.53 -9.46
C MET A 385 7.84 8.08 -9.50
N LEU A 386 8.26 7.33 -8.47
CA LEU A 386 9.64 6.93 -8.28
C LEU A 386 9.86 5.50 -8.78
N ASP A 387 10.77 5.37 -9.74
CA ASP A 387 11.22 4.08 -10.25
C ASP A 387 12.35 3.56 -9.36
N ILE A 388 12.06 2.56 -8.54
CA ILE A 388 13.01 2.05 -7.55
C ILE A 388 14.21 1.36 -8.22
N GLU A 389 14.07 0.90 -9.46
CA GLU A 389 15.16 0.29 -10.24
C GLU A 389 16.26 1.29 -10.60
N ARG A 390 15.98 2.60 -10.49
CA ARG A 390 16.98 3.66 -10.68
C ARG A 390 17.75 4.02 -9.42
N ILE A 391 17.21 3.65 -8.25
CA ILE A 391 17.81 3.93 -6.93
C ILE A 391 18.63 2.74 -6.46
N LEU A 392 18.10 1.54 -6.66
CA LEU A 392 18.68 0.31 -6.16
C LEU A 392 19.15 -0.54 -7.35
N PRO A 393 20.28 -1.25 -7.22
CA PRO A 393 20.76 -2.12 -8.29
C PRO A 393 19.77 -3.28 -8.53
N PRO A 394 19.75 -3.86 -9.75
CA PRO A 394 18.71 -4.83 -10.15
C PRO A 394 18.60 -6.08 -9.25
N ASP A 395 19.69 -6.56 -8.66
CA ASP A 395 19.68 -7.69 -7.73
C ASP A 395 19.04 -7.35 -6.37
N ARG A 396 18.84 -6.07 -6.08
CA ARG A 396 18.25 -5.54 -4.85
C ARG A 396 16.79 -5.13 -4.98
N VAL A 397 16.14 -5.45 -6.09
CA VAL A 397 14.73 -5.12 -6.36
C VAL A 397 13.99 -6.33 -6.93
N PHE A 398 12.68 -6.42 -6.66
CA PHE A 398 11.77 -7.31 -7.39
C PHE A 398 11.20 -6.57 -8.61
N VAL A 399 11.57 -7.02 -9.81
CA VAL A 399 11.18 -6.38 -11.08
C VAL A 399 10.10 -7.17 -11.84
N ASN A 400 9.98 -8.47 -11.55
CA ASN A 400 8.91 -9.29 -12.10
C ASN A 400 7.74 -9.31 -11.09
N PRO A 401 6.54 -8.80 -11.45
CA PRO A 401 5.40 -8.78 -10.54
C PRO A 401 4.85 -10.15 -10.17
N MET A 402 5.33 -11.20 -10.84
CA MET A 402 5.03 -12.60 -10.56
C MET A 402 6.18 -13.35 -9.89
N GLU A 403 7.27 -12.68 -9.52
CA GLU A 403 8.32 -13.29 -8.68
C GLU A 403 7.83 -13.42 -7.23
N PRO A 404 7.76 -14.65 -6.67
CA PRO A 404 7.14 -14.87 -5.37
C PRO A 404 8.12 -14.57 -4.22
N LEU A 405 7.73 -13.68 -3.31
CA LEU A 405 8.44 -13.46 -2.04
C LEU A 405 7.78 -14.26 -0.90
N ARG A 406 8.46 -15.28 -0.36
CA ARG A 406 7.95 -16.02 0.80
C ARG A 406 7.94 -15.13 2.04
N VAL A 407 6.76 -14.73 2.50
CA VAL A 407 6.59 -13.94 3.73
C VAL A 407 6.65 -14.89 4.92
N SER A 408 7.63 -14.69 5.80
CA SER A 408 7.77 -15.44 7.06
C SER A 408 7.34 -14.63 8.27
N ASP A 409 7.48 -13.30 8.20
CA ASP A 409 7.32 -12.43 9.36
C ASP A 409 6.47 -11.20 9.02
N VAL A 410 5.49 -10.91 9.87
CA VAL A 410 4.62 -9.73 9.79
C VAL A 410 4.89 -8.85 10.99
N PHE A 411 5.16 -7.56 10.78
CA PHE A 411 5.26 -6.57 11.86
C PHE A 411 4.13 -5.55 11.73
N LEU A 412 3.33 -5.44 12.79
CA LEU A 412 2.35 -4.39 12.98
C LEU A 412 3.05 -3.21 13.65
N LEU A 413 3.23 -2.11 12.91
CA LEU A 413 3.95 -0.95 13.43
C LEU A 413 3.00 -0.07 14.24
N LYS A 414 3.49 0.40 15.38
CA LYS A 414 2.87 1.46 16.17
C LYS A 414 3.89 2.50 16.59
N ARG A 415 3.38 3.63 17.09
CA ARG A 415 4.17 4.63 17.79
C ARG A 415 3.39 5.11 19.00
N ASN A 416 3.60 4.43 20.13
CA ASN A 416 2.95 4.76 21.39
C ASN A 416 4.01 5.05 22.45
N PHE A 417 4.27 6.33 22.71
CA PHE A 417 5.29 6.77 23.67
C PHE A 417 4.99 6.41 25.13
N ALA A 418 3.75 6.05 25.45
CA ALA A 418 3.36 5.61 26.79
C ALA A 418 3.64 4.11 27.01
N ASP A 419 3.84 3.34 25.95
CA ASP A 419 4.09 1.91 26.00
C ASP A 419 5.60 1.62 25.89
N PRO A 420 6.24 1.06 26.94
CA PRO A 420 7.67 0.75 26.91
C PRO A 420 7.99 -0.53 26.11
N VAL A 421 6.99 -1.32 25.72
CA VAL A 421 7.19 -2.51 24.90
C VAL A 421 7.64 -2.08 23.51
N VAL A 422 8.77 -2.64 23.07
CA VAL A 422 9.41 -2.36 21.78
C VAL A 422 9.03 -3.42 20.75
N LEU A 423 9.07 -4.70 21.12
CA LEU A 423 8.72 -5.82 20.24
C LEU A 423 7.95 -6.88 21.03
N GLU A 424 6.79 -7.29 20.54
CA GLU A 424 5.99 -8.38 21.12
C GLU A 424 5.59 -9.39 20.04
N ARG A 425 5.71 -10.69 20.32
CA ARG A 425 5.11 -11.75 19.48
C ARG A 425 3.63 -11.85 19.78
N LEU A 426 2.78 -11.75 18.76
CA LEU A 426 1.34 -11.63 18.93
C LEU A 426 0.63 -12.99 18.99
N SER A 427 -0.38 -13.08 19.86
CA SER A 427 -1.46 -14.06 19.73
C SER A 427 -2.42 -13.65 18.61
N LEU A 428 -3.21 -14.59 18.08
CA LEU A 428 -4.21 -14.29 17.05
C LEU A 428 -5.16 -13.16 17.49
N SER A 429 -5.66 -13.25 18.73
CA SER A 429 -6.55 -12.23 19.29
C SER A 429 -5.92 -10.83 19.26
N LYS A 430 -4.66 -10.69 19.73
CA LYS A 430 -3.96 -9.39 19.72
C LYS A 430 -3.65 -8.91 18.31
N PHE A 431 -3.30 -9.83 17.41
CA PHE A 431 -3.03 -9.51 16.00
C PHE A 431 -4.25 -8.90 15.32
N ILE A 432 -5.43 -9.53 15.45
CA ILE A 432 -6.69 -9.02 14.92
C ILE A 432 -7.08 -7.68 15.57
N GLU A 433 -6.95 -7.54 16.89
CA GLU A 433 -7.23 -6.28 17.59
C GLU A 433 -6.38 -5.12 17.08
N ARG A 434 -5.07 -5.36 16.88
CA ARG A 434 -4.13 -4.34 16.37
C ARG A 434 -4.41 -3.95 14.92
N LEU A 435 -5.03 -4.83 14.14
CA LEU A 435 -5.50 -4.55 12.78
C LEU A 435 -6.79 -3.71 12.80
N LEU A 436 -7.75 -4.06 13.67
CA LEU A 436 -9.01 -3.32 13.85
C LEU A 436 -8.79 -1.89 14.37
N ILE A 437 -7.78 -1.70 15.23
CA ILE A 437 -7.51 -0.43 15.91
C ILE A 437 -6.06 -0.02 15.69
N GLY A 438 -5.86 0.83 14.68
CA GLY A 438 -4.63 1.56 14.45
C GLY A 438 -4.69 2.94 15.09
N MET A 439 -3.69 3.28 15.90
CA MET A 439 -3.51 4.64 16.40
C MET A 439 -2.34 5.28 15.69
N THR A 440 -2.56 6.45 15.11
CA THR A 440 -1.49 7.31 14.61
C THR A 440 -0.75 7.98 15.79
N PRO A 441 0.46 8.54 15.56
CA PRO A 441 1.21 9.21 16.62
C PRO A 441 0.50 10.41 17.27
N ASP A 442 -0.37 11.09 16.53
CA ASP A 442 -1.19 12.23 16.98
C ASP A 442 -2.50 11.79 17.66
N GLY A 443 -2.70 10.48 17.85
CA GLY A 443 -3.88 9.94 18.54
C GLY A 443 -5.13 9.84 17.67
N LYS A 444 -5.01 10.05 16.36
CA LYS A 444 -6.09 9.78 15.41
C LYS A 444 -6.23 8.27 15.22
N ARG A 445 -7.47 7.82 15.23
CA ARG A 445 -7.81 6.43 14.98
C ARG A 445 -7.92 6.15 13.48
N GLU A 446 -7.30 5.07 13.04
CA GLU A 446 -7.37 4.54 11.68
C GLU A 446 -7.56 3.01 11.73
N ILE A 447 -8.17 2.42 10.71
CA ILE A 447 -8.14 0.97 10.53
C ILE A 447 -6.75 0.64 9.98
N ALA A 448 -5.93 -0.07 10.77
CA ALA A 448 -4.50 -0.18 10.54
C ALA A 448 -4.14 -0.91 9.24
N TYR A 449 -4.99 -1.84 8.82
CA TYR A 449 -4.77 -2.61 7.61
C TYR A 449 -5.32 -1.97 6.34
N ASN A 450 -6.26 -1.02 6.44
CA ASN A 450 -6.68 -0.18 5.31
C ASN A 450 -7.77 0.86 5.67
N ALA A 451 -7.59 2.11 5.23
CA ALA A 451 -8.67 3.10 5.11
C ALA A 451 -9.17 3.29 3.65
N TYR A 452 -8.61 2.52 2.71
CA TYR A 452 -8.73 2.76 1.26
C TYR A 452 -9.43 1.65 0.49
N ARG A 453 -9.93 0.62 1.19
CA ARG A 453 -10.73 -0.46 0.58
C ARG A 453 -11.91 0.09 -0.19
N ALA A 454 -12.31 -0.60 -1.26
CA ALA A 454 -13.50 -0.27 -2.04
C ALA A 454 -14.77 -0.73 -1.29
N VAL A 455 -14.89 -0.39 -0.01
CA VAL A 455 -15.94 -0.85 0.92
C VAL A 455 -16.44 0.32 1.78
N ASP A 456 -17.65 0.13 2.30
CA ASP A 456 -18.39 1.07 3.14
C ASP A 456 -17.74 1.25 4.51
N ASP A 457 -16.90 2.28 4.63
CA ASP A 457 -16.22 2.63 5.86
C ASP A 457 -17.22 2.96 7.00
N ALA A 458 -18.46 3.42 6.70
CA ALA A 458 -19.40 3.78 7.76
C ALA A 458 -20.00 2.56 8.48
N ALA A 459 -20.49 1.56 7.74
CA ALA A 459 -21.07 0.35 8.33
C ALA A 459 -20.02 -0.48 9.09
N GLU A 460 -18.84 -0.67 8.51
CA GLU A 460 -17.75 -1.40 9.16
C GLU A 460 -17.27 -0.69 10.43
N ARG A 461 -17.02 0.63 10.38
CA ARG A 461 -16.68 1.39 11.60
C ARG A 461 -17.78 1.31 12.65
N GLY A 462 -19.05 1.39 12.25
CA GLY A 462 -20.18 1.23 13.16
C GLY A 462 -20.15 -0.11 13.87
N PHE A 463 -19.91 -1.19 13.13
CA PHE A 463 -19.78 -2.54 13.68
C PHE A 463 -18.60 -2.65 14.65
N VAL A 464 -17.40 -2.19 14.25
CA VAL A 464 -16.19 -2.24 15.10
C VAL A 464 -16.36 -1.41 16.38
N ASN A 465 -16.95 -0.20 16.29
CA ASN A 465 -17.27 0.62 17.46
C ASN A 465 -18.24 -0.09 18.42
N GLY A 466 -19.19 -0.86 17.87
CA GLY A 466 -20.08 -1.72 18.63
C GLY A 466 -19.33 -2.83 19.37
N LEU A 467 -18.39 -3.51 18.70
CA LEU A 467 -17.54 -4.53 19.32
C LEU A 467 -16.69 -3.96 20.45
N GLU A 468 -16.09 -2.78 20.27
CA GLU A 468 -15.31 -2.11 21.32
C GLU A 468 -16.15 -1.77 22.55
N SER A 469 -17.35 -1.23 22.33
CA SER A 469 -18.28 -0.92 23.42
C SER A 469 -18.65 -2.19 24.19
N GLN A 470 -18.86 -3.31 23.49
CA GLN A 470 -19.12 -4.61 24.12
C GLN A 470 -17.90 -5.18 24.84
N SER A 471 -16.69 -5.03 24.26
CA SER A 471 -15.43 -5.46 24.87
C SER A 471 -15.19 -4.73 26.18
N ALA A 472 -15.34 -3.40 26.20
CA ALA A 472 -15.22 -2.58 27.41
C ALA A 472 -16.19 -3.01 28.52
N ASN A 473 -17.40 -3.45 28.16
CA ASN A 473 -18.42 -3.88 29.12
C ASN A 473 -18.26 -5.32 29.61
N THR A 474 -17.69 -6.21 28.79
CA THR A 474 -17.65 -7.66 29.07
C THR A 474 -16.26 -8.19 29.43
N GLY A 475 -15.21 -7.42 29.16
CA GLY A 475 -13.81 -7.84 29.32
C GLY A 475 -13.35 -8.89 28.30
N LYS A 476 -14.18 -9.22 27.30
CA LYS A 476 -13.80 -10.12 26.20
C LYS A 476 -12.95 -9.40 25.17
N SER A 477 -12.07 -10.12 24.49
CA SER A 477 -11.30 -9.59 23.37
C SER A 477 -12.22 -9.18 22.22
N LEU A 478 -11.76 -8.26 21.36
CA LEU A 478 -12.53 -7.90 20.15
C LEU A 478 -12.67 -9.10 19.23
N TYR A 479 -11.65 -9.94 19.16
CA TYR A 479 -11.67 -11.14 18.33
C TYR A 479 -12.73 -12.15 18.79
N ASP A 480 -12.84 -12.41 20.10
CA ASP A 480 -13.85 -13.33 20.63
C ASP A 480 -15.28 -12.83 20.36
N LEU A 481 -15.49 -11.52 20.41
CA LEU A 481 -16.78 -10.90 20.09
C LEU A 481 -17.07 -10.94 18.59
N PHE A 482 -16.04 -10.69 17.78
CA PHE A 482 -16.08 -10.77 16.34
C PHE A 482 -16.50 -12.17 15.86
N GLU A 483 -15.84 -13.23 16.34
CA GLU A 483 -16.15 -14.62 15.95
C GLU A 483 -17.58 -15.06 16.33
N ARG A 484 -18.19 -14.44 17.34
CA ARG A 484 -19.55 -14.76 17.80
C ARG A 484 -20.63 -13.95 17.10
N SER A 485 -20.25 -12.92 16.35
CA SER A 485 -21.16 -12.03 15.66
C SER A 485 -21.81 -12.73 14.46
N ARG A 486 -23.07 -12.41 14.17
CA ARG A 486 -23.83 -13.03 13.06
C ARG A 486 -24.22 -12.05 11.96
N ASP A 487 -24.03 -10.77 12.20
CA ASP A 487 -24.48 -9.62 11.40
C ASP A 487 -23.31 -8.76 10.88
N MET A 488 -22.13 -9.37 10.77
CA MET A 488 -20.94 -8.72 10.27
C MET A 488 -21.07 -8.38 8.77
N PRO A 489 -20.57 -7.20 8.33
CA PRO A 489 -20.43 -6.91 6.90
C PRO A 489 -19.56 -7.94 6.16
N ASP A 490 -20.03 -8.44 5.02
CA ASP A 490 -19.31 -9.46 4.21
C ASP A 490 -17.85 -9.07 3.90
N THR A 491 -17.63 -7.78 3.66
CA THR A 491 -16.32 -7.22 3.35
C THR A 491 -15.36 -7.27 4.54
N LEU A 492 -15.88 -7.14 5.75
CA LEU A 492 -15.12 -7.32 6.98
C LEU A 492 -14.85 -8.81 7.21
N TYR A 493 -15.85 -9.67 7.00
CA TYR A 493 -15.67 -11.13 7.11
C TYR A 493 -14.55 -11.65 6.21
N GLU A 494 -14.57 -11.27 4.93
CA GLU A 494 -13.55 -11.61 3.94
C GLU A 494 -12.14 -11.27 4.42
N GLU A 495 -11.93 -10.02 4.85
CA GLU A 495 -10.59 -9.57 5.22
C GLU A 495 -10.08 -10.26 6.48
N PHE A 496 -10.94 -10.41 7.48
CA PHE A 496 -10.54 -11.03 8.74
C PHE A 496 -10.28 -12.52 8.61
N GLU A 497 -10.99 -13.20 7.70
CA GLU A 497 -10.64 -14.56 7.33
C GLU A 497 -9.24 -14.59 6.70
N LEU A 498 -8.92 -13.70 5.77
CA LEU A 498 -7.60 -13.64 5.16
C LEU A 498 -6.49 -13.21 6.14
N PHE A 499 -6.76 -12.35 7.12
CA PHE A 499 -5.83 -12.04 8.21
C PHE A 499 -5.62 -13.22 9.16
N ARG A 500 -6.67 -13.99 9.46
CA ARG A 500 -6.55 -15.23 10.23
C ARG A 500 -5.64 -16.23 9.49
N VAL A 501 -5.81 -16.35 8.18
CA VAL A 501 -4.94 -17.19 7.33
C VAL A 501 -3.51 -16.65 7.28
N LEU A 502 -3.31 -15.32 7.21
CA LEU A 502 -1.99 -14.68 7.31
C LEU A 502 -1.29 -15.04 8.62
N TYR A 503 -1.99 -14.88 9.74
CA TYR A 503 -1.48 -15.21 11.07
C TYR A 503 -1.07 -16.68 11.15
N GLY A 504 -1.91 -17.59 10.63
CA GLY A 504 -1.60 -19.02 10.60
C GLY A 504 -0.46 -19.42 9.66
N SER A 505 0.02 -18.49 8.81
CA SER A 505 1.07 -18.75 7.81
C SER A 505 2.40 -18.06 8.13
N THR A 506 2.45 -17.20 9.17
CA THR A 506 3.59 -16.32 9.46
C THR A 506 3.82 -16.17 10.97
N THR A 507 4.99 -15.65 11.36
CA THR A 507 5.19 -15.13 12.71
C THR A 507 4.77 -13.66 12.74
N CYS A 508 3.87 -13.29 13.65
CA CYS A 508 3.37 -11.91 13.75
C CYS A 508 3.92 -11.20 14.98
N PHE A 509 4.41 -9.98 14.80
CA PHE A 509 4.96 -9.12 15.84
C PHE A 509 4.23 -7.78 15.89
N ASP A 510 4.11 -7.19 17.08
CA ASP A 510 3.83 -5.77 17.28
C ASP A 510 5.16 -5.06 17.51
N LEU A 511 5.43 -4.00 16.75
CA LEU A 511 6.68 -3.25 16.78
C LEU A 511 6.40 -1.78 17.11
N ASN A 512 6.91 -1.32 18.26
CA ASN A 512 6.75 0.06 18.70
C ASN A 512 7.97 0.90 18.32
N THR A 513 7.78 1.89 17.45
CA THR A 513 8.86 2.77 16.94
C THR A 513 9.21 3.90 17.91
N VAL A 514 9.48 3.54 19.18
CA VAL A 514 9.67 4.48 20.31
C VAL A 514 11.07 4.41 20.92
N ILE A 515 12.02 3.78 20.24
CA ILE A 515 13.40 3.59 20.74
C ILE A 515 14.07 4.91 21.13
N GLN A 516 13.66 6.05 20.57
CA GLN A 516 14.09 7.37 21.00
C GLN A 516 13.80 7.71 22.49
N ARG A 517 12.99 6.89 23.18
CA ARG A 517 12.74 7.00 24.62
C ARG A 517 13.84 6.36 25.47
N ASP A 518 14.69 5.53 24.90
CA ASP A 518 15.85 4.97 25.58
C ASP A 518 16.87 6.09 25.88
N PRO A 519 17.22 6.34 27.15
CA PRO A 519 18.18 7.38 27.53
C PRO A 519 19.58 7.24 26.92
N THR A 520 19.93 6.05 26.42
CA THR A 520 21.22 5.77 25.76
C THR A 520 21.21 6.11 24.27
N VAL A 521 20.07 6.50 23.71
CA VAL A 521 19.93 6.87 22.30
C VAL A 521 20.14 8.37 22.14
N ARG A 522 21.10 8.76 21.29
CA ARG A 522 21.54 10.16 21.18
C ARG A 522 20.64 10.99 20.28
N ASP A 523 20.16 10.38 19.19
CA ASP A 523 19.41 11.07 18.15
C ASP A 523 18.42 10.13 17.44
N LYS A 524 17.60 10.71 16.54
CA LYS A 524 16.59 9.97 15.77
C LYS A 524 17.21 8.93 14.83
N LYS A 525 18.38 9.22 14.25
CA LYS A 525 19.07 8.32 13.31
C LYS A 525 19.50 7.05 14.03
N GLU A 526 20.04 7.18 15.24
CA GLU A 526 20.38 6.06 16.10
C GLU A 526 19.13 5.27 16.50
N ALA A 527 18.01 5.93 16.81
CA ALA A 527 16.73 5.25 17.10
C ALA A 527 16.23 4.40 15.92
N VAL A 528 16.28 4.94 14.70
CA VAL A 528 15.90 4.23 13.47
C VAL A 528 16.84 3.04 13.23
N ALA A 529 18.16 3.23 13.33
CA ALA A 529 19.14 2.16 13.15
C ALA A 529 18.94 1.02 14.17
N ARG A 530 18.66 1.35 15.44
CA ARG A 530 18.33 0.35 16.46
C ARG A 530 17.02 -0.38 16.16
N THR A 531 16.01 0.31 15.61
CA THR A 531 14.74 -0.31 15.18
C THR A 531 14.99 -1.32 14.06
N MET A 532 15.82 -0.97 13.07
CA MET A 532 16.16 -1.89 11.96
C MET A 532 16.89 -3.13 12.48
N SER A 533 17.82 -2.95 13.42
CA SER A 533 18.51 -4.07 14.05
C SER A 533 17.58 -5.04 14.78
N ILE A 534 16.48 -4.54 15.38
CA ILE A 534 15.47 -5.38 16.04
C ILE A 534 14.68 -6.18 15.01
N ILE A 535 14.23 -5.54 13.93
CA ILE A 535 13.51 -6.20 12.84
C ILE A 535 14.36 -7.32 12.25
N VAL A 536 15.63 -7.04 11.94
CA VAL A 536 16.59 -8.03 11.41
C VAL A 536 16.76 -9.18 12.39
N ALA A 537 16.92 -8.89 13.68
CA ALA A 537 17.04 -9.92 14.71
C ALA A 537 15.80 -10.81 14.82
N ALA A 538 14.61 -10.23 14.77
CA ALA A 538 13.36 -10.97 14.80
C ALA A 538 13.21 -11.87 13.57
N ALA A 539 13.42 -11.33 12.36
CA ALA A 539 13.34 -12.08 11.11
C ALA A 539 14.35 -13.24 11.03
N GLU A 540 15.55 -13.06 11.60
CA GLU A 540 16.58 -14.10 11.69
C GLU A 540 16.31 -15.14 12.80
N GLY A 541 15.16 -15.07 13.47
CA GLY A 541 14.79 -16.00 14.55
C GLY A 541 15.57 -15.79 15.85
N ARG A 542 16.20 -14.63 16.03
CA ARG A 542 16.98 -14.29 17.24
C ARG A 542 16.10 -13.75 18.38
N ALA A 543 14.82 -13.46 18.13
CA ALA A 543 13.85 -13.12 19.16
C ALA A 543 13.39 -14.37 19.93
N GLN A 544 14.05 -14.63 21.06
CA GLN A 544 13.83 -15.78 21.94
C GLN A 544 12.75 -15.54 23.00
N LEU A 545 12.48 -14.27 23.36
CA LEU A 545 11.41 -13.90 24.28
C LEU A 545 10.16 -13.51 23.51
N ASP A 546 9.01 -13.66 24.15
CA ASP A 546 7.73 -13.21 23.59
C ASP A 546 7.57 -11.68 23.64
N CYS A 547 8.31 -11.00 24.52
CA CYS A 547 8.21 -9.56 24.70
C CYS A 547 9.58 -8.94 25.03
N TYR A 548 9.87 -7.82 24.39
CA TYR A 548 11.03 -6.98 24.64
C TYR A 548 10.59 -5.53 24.87
N ASP A 549 11.16 -4.89 25.87
CA ASP A 549 10.90 -3.50 26.25
C ASP A 549 12.18 -2.65 26.20
N LEU A 550 12.08 -1.36 26.55
CA LEU A 550 13.22 -0.43 26.57
C LEU A 550 14.37 -0.86 27.50
N GLU A 551 14.14 -1.74 28.49
CA GLU A 551 15.16 -2.20 29.42
C GLU A 551 15.93 -3.42 28.89
N ASN A 552 15.27 -4.28 28.12
CA ASN A 552 15.82 -5.58 27.72
C ASN A 552 16.02 -5.79 26.21
N TYR A 553 15.53 -4.90 25.33
CA TYR A 553 15.65 -5.07 23.88
C TYR A 553 17.11 -5.13 23.39
N GLY A 554 18.07 -4.59 24.16
CA GLY A 554 19.49 -4.71 23.88
C GLY A 554 20.00 -6.15 23.76
N GLN A 555 19.27 -7.12 24.32
CA GLN A 555 19.55 -8.55 24.18
C GLN A 555 19.39 -9.04 22.73
N LEU A 556 18.46 -8.48 21.96
CA LEU A 556 18.26 -8.79 20.53
C LEU A 556 19.42 -8.36 19.63
N ARG A 557 20.22 -7.40 20.11
CA ARG A 557 21.31 -6.79 19.34
C ARG A 557 22.65 -7.51 19.50
N ARG A 558 22.76 -8.42 20.46
CA ARG A 558 23.99 -9.20 20.66
C ARG A 558 24.02 -10.33 19.62
N ILE A 559 24.98 -10.27 18.70
CA ILE A 559 25.28 -11.39 17.79
C ILE A 559 25.76 -12.55 18.68
N PRO A 560 25.21 -13.77 18.58
CA PRO A 560 25.83 -14.94 19.21
C PRO A 560 27.24 -15.09 18.64
N GLY A 561 28.24 -15.10 19.53
CA GLY A 561 29.65 -15.24 19.15
C GLY A 561 29.99 -16.59 18.53
#